data_AF-A0A932LIM0-F1
#
_entry.id   AF-A0A932LIM0-F1
#
_cell.length_a   1.000
_cell.length_b   1.000
_cell.length_c   1.000
_cell.angle_alpha   90.00
_cell.angle_beta   90.00
_cell.angle_gamma   90.00
#
_symmetry.space_group_name_H-M   'P 1'
#
loop_
_entity.id
_entity.type
_entity.pdbx_description
1 polymer ?
#
loop_
_entity_poly.entity_id
_entity_poly.type
_entity_poly.pdbx_seq_one_letter_code
_entity_poly.pdbx_strand_id
1 'polypeptide(L)'
;YELQPQDRLWGGRRGDRELQEIPVSPDKVMEWRVEADFIGAIRGRGKIEFTDFATGIRYMQFTEAVARSAQTGRAAELPTPPG
;
A
#
# COMPACT_ATOMS: atom_id res chain seq x y z
N TYR A 1 -4.33 6.38 3.98
CA TYR A 1 -5.21 6.52 5.14
C TYR A 1 -6.59 6.10 4.68
N GLU A 2 -6.98 4.88 5.00
CA GLU A 2 -8.32 4.36 4.71
C GLU A 2 -9.25 4.75 5.86
N LEU A 3 -10.42 5.27 5.52
CA LEU A 3 -11.46 5.62 6.48
C LEU A 3 -12.42 4.44 6.53
N GLN A 4 -12.52 3.79 7.68
CA GLN A 4 -13.55 2.78 7.91
C GLN A 4 -14.94 3.42 7.84
N PRO A 5 -16.01 2.64 7.64
CA PRO A 5 -17.37 3.17 7.55
C PRO A 5 -17.79 4.06 8.75
N GLN A 6 -17.20 3.83 9.93
CA GLN A 6 -17.41 4.62 11.14
C GLN A 6 -16.42 5.80 11.32
N ASP A 7 -15.38 5.88 10.50
CA ASP A 7 -14.36 6.92 10.63
C ASP A 7 -14.86 8.24 10.03
N ARG A 8 -14.72 9.32 10.79
CA ARG A 8 -15.10 10.67 10.35
C ARG A 8 -13.84 11.44 9.96
N LEU A 9 -13.84 12.00 8.75
CA LEU A 9 -12.74 12.84 8.27
C LEU A 9 -12.98 14.29 8.71
N TRP A 10 -11.98 14.89 9.34
CA TRP A 10 -12.02 16.28 9.78
C TRP A 10 -10.91 17.08 9.10
N GLY A 11 -11.20 18.32 8.72
CA GLY A 11 -10.20 19.22 8.14
C GLY A 11 -10.57 20.69 8.26
N GLY A 12 -9.59 21.55 8.03
CA GLY A 12 -9.75 23.00 8.11
C GLY A 12 -8.67 23.71 7.29
N ARG A 13 -8.90 24.98 6.99
CA ARG A 13 -7.97 25.87 6.30
C ARG A 13 -7.26 26.77 7.31
N ARG A 14 -6.15 27.38 6.87
CA ARG A 14 -5.42 28.34 7.69
C ARG A 14 -6.31 29.53 8.04
N GLY A 15 -6.55 29.74 9.34
CA GLY A 15 -7.43 30.78 9.86
C GLY A 15 -8.77 30.27 10.39
N ASP A 16 -9.10 29.00 10.16
CA ASP A 16 -10.30 28.40 10.73
C ASP A 16 -10.14 28.23 12.25
N ARG A 17 -11.22 28.51 12.99
CA ARG A 17 -11.24 28.42 14.47
C ARG A 17 -11.38 26.98 14.97
N GLU A 18 -11.90 26.10 14.13
CA GLU A 18 -12.15 24.69 14.44
C GLU A 18 -12.12 23.86 13.14
N LEU A 19 -11.90 22.55 13.27
CA LEU A 19 -11.97 21.61 12.16
C LEU A 19 -13.45 21.33 11.83
N GLN A 20 -13.76 21.22 10.54
CA GLN A 20 -15.07 20.84 10.05
C GLN A 20 -15.04 19.41 9.52
N GLU A 21 -16.16 18.72 9.61
CA GLU A 21 -16.30 17.39 9.04
C GLU A 21 -16.29 17.48 7.50
N ILE A 22 -15.46 16.65 6.88
CA ILE A 22 -15.36 16.51 5.43
C ILE A 22 -16.17 15.26 5.03
N PRO A 23 -17.31 15.42 4.32
CA PRO A 23 -18.09 14.27 3.88
C PRO A 23 -17.27 13.44 2.88
N VAL A 24 -17.20 12.14 3.14
CA VAL A 24 -16.58 11.17 2.24
C VAL A 24 -17.67 10.63 1.33
N SER A 25 -17.43 10.71 0.02
CA SER A 25 -18.36 10.15 -0.96
C SER A 25 -18.43 8.63 -0.82
N PRO A 26 -19.62 7.97 -0.94
CA PRO A 26 -19.77 6.54 -0.70
C PRO A 26 -18.85 5.64 -1.54
N ASP A 27 -18.50 6.06 -2.76
CA ASP A 27 -17.56 5.38 -3.66
C ASP A 27 -16.10 5.43 -3.20
N LYS A 28 -15.78 6.27 -2.20
CA LYS A 28 -14.47 6.39 -1.57
C LYS A 28 -14.38 5.74 -0.20
N VAL A 29 -15.51 5.25 0.32
CA VAL A 29 -15.53 4.45 1.53
C VAL A 29 -15.07 3.05 1.14
N MET A 30 -13.91 2.65 1.67
CA MET A 30 -13.31 1.35 1.38
C MET A 30 -13.27 0.53 2.67
N GLU A 31 -13.64 -0.74 2.57
CA GLU A 31 -13.46 -1.69 3.67
C GLU A 31 -12.05 -2.27 3.61
N TRP A 32 -11.44 -2.49 4.77
CA TRP A 32 -10.19 -3.22 4.86
C TRP A 32 -10.41 -4.68 4.49
N ARG A 33 -9.94 -5.08 3.30
CA ARG A 33 -10.14 -6.43 2.75
C ARG A 33 -8.85 -7.12 2.34
N VAL A 34 -7.71 -6.63 2.82
CA VAL A 34 -6.36 -7.08 2.40
C VAL A 34 -6.22 -8.60 2.45
N GLU A 35 -6.55 -9.24 3.58
CA GLU A 35 -6.41 -10.69 3.74
C GLU A 35 -7.38 -11.48 2.86
N ALA A 36 -8.63 -11.00 2.74
CA ALA A 36 -9.65 -11.64 1.92
C ALA A 36 -9.28 -11.59 0.42
N ASP A 37 -8.78 -10.45 -0.04
CA ASP A 37 -8.36 -10.23 -1.42
C ASP A 37 -7.09 -11.02 -1.73
N PHE A 38 -6.15 -11.11 -0.79
CA PHE A 38 -4.97 -11.96 -0.90
C PHE A 38 -5.33 -13.45 -1.07
N ILE A 39 -6.19 -13.98 -0.20
CA ILE A 39 -6.67 -15.37 -0.28
C ILE A 39 -7.45 -15.60 -1.58
N GLY A 40 -8.26 -14.62 -1.99
CA GLY A 40 -8.99 -14.62 -3.24
C GLY A 40 -8.05 -14.76 -4.45
N ALA A 41 -7.04 -13.90 -4.52
CA ALA A 41 -6.02 -13.93 -5.57
C ALA A 41 -5.29 -15.28 -5.64
N ILE A 42 -4.89 -15.87 -4.50
CA ILE A 42 -4.27 -17.21 -4.45
C ILE A 42 -5.20 -18.27 -5.03
N ARG A 43 -6.50 -18.18 -4.73
CA ARG A 43 -7.52 -19.13 -5.22
C ARG A 43 -7.97 -18.86 -6.66
N GLY A 44 -7.39 -17.87 -7.35
CA GLY A 44 -7.81 -17.43 -8.68
C GLY A 44 -9.18 -16.73 -8.69
N ARG A 45 -9.64 -16.25 -7.53
CA ARG A 45 -10.93 -15.58 -7.32
C ARG A 45 -10.69 -14.16 -6.80
N GLY A 46 -10.38 -13.25 -7.71
CA GLY A 46 -10.12 -11.84 -7.37
C GLY A 46 -9.26 -11.18 -8.43
N LYS A 47 -9.33 -9.85 -8.53
CA LYS A 47 -8.39 -9.08 -9.34
C LYS A 47 -7.19 -8.72 -8.49
N ILE A 48 -6.00 -8.84 -9.06
CA ILE A 48 -4.77 -8.32 -8.45
C ILE A 48 -4.74 -6.82 -8.77
N GLU A 49 -4.95 -5.96 -7.77
CA GLU A 49 -5.05 -4.50 -8.00
C GLU A 49 -3.80 -3.72 -7.58
N PHE A 50 -3.04 -4.20 -6.59
CA PHE A 50 -1.91 -3.44 -6.03
C PHE A 50 -0.55 -4.07 -6.28
N THR A 51 -0.38 -5.36 -5.96
CA THR A 51 0.92 -6.03 -5.98
C THR A 51 0.79 -7.40 -6.63
N ASP A 52 1.22 -7.52 -7.89
CA ASP A 52 1.35 -8.81 -8.56
C ASP A 52 2.61 -9.57 -8.10
N PHE A 53 2.70 -10.83 -8.50
CA PHE A 53 3.81 -11.70 -8.10
C PHE A 53 5.17 -11.13 -8.52
N ALA A 54 5.28 -10.64 -9.76
CA ALA A 54 6.53 -10.07 -10.28
C ALA A 54 6.94 -8.82 -9.49
N THR A 55 5.99 -7.99 -9.09
CA THR A 55 6.21 -6.82 -8.22
C THR A 55 6.65 -7.25 -6.83
N GLY A 56 6.04 -8.29 -6.26
CA GLY A 56 6.47 -8.88 -4.99
C GLY A 56 7.92 -9.35 -5.03
N ILE A 57 8.33 -10.02 -6.12
CA ILE A 57 9.72 -10.45 -6.33
C ILE A 57 10.67 -9.26 -6.39
N ARG A 58 10.36 -8.22 -7.16
CA ARG A 58 11.19 -7.00 -7.23
C ARG A 58 11.35 -6.34 -5.87
N TYR A 59 10.30 -6.33 -5.05
CA TYR A 59 10.34 -5.78 -3.71
C TYR A 59 11.30 -6.55 -2.80
N MET A 60 11.21 -7.89 -2.81
CA MET A 60 12.11 -8.76 -2.04
C MET A 60 13.57 -8.62 -2.49
N GLN A 61 13.82 -8.49 -3.80
CA GLN A 61 15.16 -8.24 -4.34
C GLN A 61 15.76 -6.92 -3.83
N PHE A 62 14.94 -5.86 -3.72
CA PHE A 62 15.35 -4.59 -3.17
C PHE A 62 15.70 -4.70 -1.69
N THR A 63 14.83 -5.27 -0.86
CA THR A 63 15.07 -5.44 0.58
C THR A 63 16.34 -6.23 0.84
N GLU A 64 16.59 -7.28 0.06
CA GLU A 64 17.80 -8.09 0.14
C GLU A 64 19.07 -7.30 -0.26
N ALA A 65 19.00 -6.48 -1.32
CA ALA A 65 20.12 -5.61 -1.70
C ALA A 65 20.43 -4.56 -0.63
N VAL A 66 19.41 -3.98 0.01
CA VAL A 66 19.58 -3.07 1.16
C VAL A 66 20.28 -3.78 2.32
N ALA A 67 19.84 -4.99 2.67
CA ALA A 67 20.46 -5.78 3.74
C ALA A 67 21.95 -6.05 3.47
N ARG A 68 22.29 -6.46 2.23
CA ARG A 68 23.69 -6.67 1.82
C ARG A 68 24.51 -5.38 1.83
N SER A 69 23.93 -4.28 1.38
CA SER A 69 24.58 -2.97 1.38
C SER A 69 24.91 -2.52 2.81
N ALA A 70 23.96 -2.65 3.74
CA ALA A 70 24.16 -2.31 5.14
C ALA A 70 25.25 -3.14 5.81
N GLN A 71 25.35 -4.44 5.49
CA GLN A 71 26.38 -5.33 6.05
C GLN A 71 27.78 -5.05 5.50
N THR A 72 27.88 -4.65 4.24
CA THR A 72 29.17 -4.50 3.54
C THR A 72 29.67 -3.06 3.47
N GLY A 73 28.81 -2.08 3.75
CA GLY A 73 29.12 -0.65 3.59
C GLY A 73 29.32 -0.24 2.11
N ARG A 74 28.84 -1.05 1.16
CA ARG A 74 29.00 -0.81 -0.29
C ARG A 74 27.65 -0.84 -0.98
N ALA A 75 27.56 -0.20 -2.15
CA ALA A 75 26.37 -0.32 -2.98
C ALA A 75 26.18 -1.78 -3.43
N ALA A 76 24.94 -2.27 -3.39
CA ALA A 76 24.57 -3.59 -3.89
C ALA A 76 23.71 -3.42 -5.15
N GLU A 77 24.03 -4.16 -6.21
CA GLU A 77 23.24 -4.14 -7.44
C GLU A 77 21.93 -4.91 -7.29
N LEU A 78 20.90 -4.41 -7.96
CA LEU A 78 19.62 -5.11 -8.08
C LEU A 78 19.67 -6.05 -9.29
N PRO A 79 19.08 -7.25 -9.19
CA PRO A 79 18.89 -8.12 -10.34
C PRO A 79 18.06 -7.41 -11.41
N THR A 80 18.39 -7.63 -12.68
CA THR A 80 17.54 -7.19 -13.78
C THR A 80 16.21 -7.96 -13.71
N PRO A 81 15.05 -7.29 -13.75
CA PRO A 81 13.77 -7.98 -13.77
C PRO A 81 13.68 -8.90 -15.00
N PRO A 82 13.06 -10.08 -14.89
CA PRO A 82 12.74 -10.87 -16.07
C PRO A 82 11.83 -10.06 -17.01
N GLY A 83 12.12 -10.11 -18.30
CA GLY A 83 11.33 -9.49 -19.37
C GLY A 83 10.08 -10.30 -19.73
#